data_AF-A0A1Y3MQP6-F1
#
_entry.id   AF-A0A1Y3MQP6-F1
#
_cell.length_a   1.000
_cell.length_b   1.000
_cell.length_c   1.000
_cell.angle_alpha   90.00
_cell.angle_beta   90.00
_cell.angle_gamma   90.00
#
_symmetry.space_group_name_H-M   'P 1'
#
loop_
_entity.id
_entity.type
_entity.pdbx_description
1 polymer ?
#
loop_
_entity_poly.entity_id
_entity_poly.type
_entity_poly.pdbx_seq_one_letter_code
_entity_poly.pdbx_strand_id
1 'polypeptide(L)'
;MILLDIKIDFNTLKIFCLTSQDIKDIKKENIKKYKDLEIQIKRLGDESAKWQNLKYAITTLDIIEENPDQKLYVISQDNNIIGYIKIGRKKLYLYDKDGICHELIPQSVLDFLITTTYQKRGHHLFEYVLEKENIKVTNIAYDRPSNRLICFLSKKINK
;
A
#
# COMPACT_ATOMS: atom_id res chain seq x y z
N MET A 1 22.91 11.68 -14.10
CA MET A 1 21.76 12.06 -14.95
C MET A 1 20.53 12.06 -14.05
N ILE A 2 20.22 13.25 -13.52
CA ILE A 2 19.10 13.47 -12.58
C ILE A 2 17.86 13.61 -13.45
N LEU A 3 16.91 12.68 -13.33
CA LEU A 3 15.56 12.87 -13.86
C LEU A 3 14.65 13.21 -12.68
N LEU A 4 14.59 14.51 -12.42
CA LEU A 4 13.44 15.15 -11.80
C LEU A 4 12.43 15.39 -12.92
N ASP A 5 11.21 14.89 -12.74
CA ASP A 5 9.97 15.60 -13.08
C ASP A 5 8.77 14.70 -12.75
N ILE A 6 7.94 15.09 -11.76
CA ILE A 6 6.52 15.45 -11.91
C ILE A 6 6.11 16.31 -10.70
N LYS A 7 5.79 17.58 -10.94
CA LYS A 7 5.07 18.47 -10.02
C LYS A 7 3.56 18.25 -10.18
N ILE A 8 2.85 17.92 -9.09
CA ILE A 8 1.45 18.31 -8.91
C ILE A 8 1.30 18.87 -7.50
N ASP A 9 0.94 20.14 -7.41
CA ASP A 9 0.72 20.88 -6.17
C ASP A 9 -0.78 21.11 -5.95
N PHE A 10 -1.29 20.64 -4.80
CA PHE A 10 -2.47 21.21 -4.13
C PHE A 10 -2.17 21.29 -2.62
N ASN A 11 -1.08 21.99 -2.36
CA ASN A 11 -0.33 22.26 -1.14
C ASN A 11 -0.29 21.11 -0.11
N THR A 12 0.89 20.46 -0.10
CA THR A 12 1.46 19.52 0.90
C THR A 12 1.22 18.01 0.77
N LEU A 13 0.74 17.49 -0.36
CA LEU A 13 0.69 16.03 -0.57
C LEU A 13 2.10 15.42 -0.63
N LYS A 14 2.39 14.41 0.20
CA LYS A 14 3.67 13.68 0.22
C LYS A 14 3.43 12.18 0.11
N ILE A 15 4.23 11.49 -0.70
CA ILE A 15 4.27 10.03 -0.76
C ILE A 15 5.65 9.56 -0.32
N PHE A 16 5.70 8.57 0.57
CA PHE A 16 6.95 7.96 1.03
C PHE A 16 6.77 6.45 1.26
N CYS A 17 7.87 5.71 1.25
CA CYS A 17 7.90 4.27 1.51
C CYS A 17 8.46 4.03 2.92
N LEU A 18 7.91 3.04 3.61
CA LEU A 18 8.43 2.51 4.87
C LEU A 18 8.76 1.02 4.68
N THR A 19 10.02 0.70 4.88
CA THR A 19 10.53 -0.68 4.98
C THR A 19 10.68 -1.09 6.45
N SER A 20 10.93 -2.38 6.70
CA SER A 20 11.28 -2.87 8.04
C SER A 20 12.46 -2.08 8.65
N GLN A 21 13.47 -1.74 7.85
CA GLN A 21 14.64 -0.99 8.31
C GLN A 21 14.28 0.46 8.64
N ASP A 22 13.51 1.15 7.77
CA ASP A 22 13.07 2.53 8.04
C ASP A 22 12.29 2.64 9.35
N ILE A 23 11.43 1.66 9.64
CA ILE A 23 10.64 1.64 10.88
C ILE A 23 11.55 1.48 12.10
N LYS A 24 12.51 0.54 12.06
CA LYS A 24 13.50 0.34 13.13
C LYS A 24 14.34 1.59 13.36
N ASP A 25 14.78 2.25 12.30
CA ASP A 25 15.59 3.46 12.36
C ASP A 25 14.79 4.62 12.96
N ILE A 26 13.56 4.87 12.49
CA ILE A 26 12.69 5.92 13.06
C ILE A 26 12.41 5.65 14.54
N LYS A 27 12.16 4.40 14.93
CA LYS A 27 11.89 3.99 16.32
C LYS A 27 13.09 4.26 17.22
N LYS A 28 14.31 4.01 16.73
CA LYS A 28 15.57 4.24 17.44
C LYS A 28 15.94 5.72 17.52
N GLU A 29 15.82 6.45 16.41
CA GLU A 29 16.28 7.83 16.28
C GLU A 29 15.28 8.85 16.85
N ASN A 30 13.98 8.60 16.69
CA ASN A 30 12.93 9.54 17.07
C ASN A 30 11.65 8.82 17.49
N ILE A 31 11.63 8.34 18.73
CA ILE A 31 10.50 7.59 19.31
C ILE A 31 9.18 8.37 19.26
N LYS A 32 9.20 9.70 19.36
CA LYS A 32 7.99 10.54 19.27
C LYS A 32 7.40 10.47 17.86
N LYS A 33 8.23 10.64 16.82
CA LYS A 33 7.83 10.50 15.42
C LYS A 33 7.32 9.10 15.11
N TYR A 34 7.97 8.06 15.66
CA TYR A 34 7.49 6.68 15.57
C TYR A 34 6.08 6.54 16.15
N LYS A 35 5.82 7.05 17.35
CA LYS A 35 4.51 6.96 18.00
C LYS A 35 3.42 7.70 17.25
N ASP A 36 3.72 8.88 16.71
CA ASP A 36 2.77 9.63 15.87
C ASP A 36 2.41 8.87 14.59
N LEU A 37 3.39 8.21 13.96
CA LEU A 37 3.20 7.36 12.79
C LEU A 37 2.40 6.10 13.12
N GLU A 38 2.73 5.44 14.23
CA GLU A 38 2.08 4.23 14.74
C GLU A 38 0.58 4.46 14.96
N ILE A 39 0.21 5.55 15.62
CA ILE A 39 -1.19 5.92 15.88
C ILE A 39 -1.96 6.11 14.57
N GLN A 40 -1.38 6.85 13.61
CA GLN A 40 -2.05 7.14 12.34
C GLN A 40 -2.20 5.89 11.45
N ILE A 41 -1.14 5.08 11.33
CA ILE A 41 -1.19 3.82 10.57
C ILE A 41 -2.14 2.84 11.23
N LYS A 42 -2.14 2.71 12.57
CA LYS A 42 -3.10 1.84 13.27
C LYS A 42 -4.54 2.23 12.98
N ARG A 43 -4.87 3.52 13.03
CA ARG A 43 -6.22 4.02 12.69
C ARG A 43 -6.64 3.59 11.29
N LEU A 44 -5.75 3.73 10.31
CA LEU A 44 -6.02 3.33 8.92
C LEU A 44 -6.07 1.80 8.77
N GLY A 45 -5.22 1.05 9.47
CA GLY A 45 -5.28 -0.42 9.51
C GLY A 45 -6.64 -0.92 10.03
N ASP A 46 -7.12 -0.34 11.12
CA ASP A 46 -8.43 -0.67 11.72
C ASP A 46 -9.58 -0.30 10.78
N GLU A 47 -9.49 0.83 10.07
CA GLU A 47 -10.47 1.21 9.04
C GLU A 47 -10.47 0.20 7.88
N SER A 48 -9.28 -0.18 7.38
CA SER A 48 -9.16 -1.16 6.29
C SER A 48 -9.77 -2.51 6.67
N ALA A 49 -9.49 -2.98 7.89
CA ALA A 49 -10.07 -4.22 8.42
C ALA A 49 -11.60 -4.19 8.44
N LYS A 50 -12.20 -3.07 8.88
CA LYS A 50 -13.66 -2.91 8.87
C LYS A 50 -14.22 -3.01 7.45
N TRP A 51 -13.60 -2.33 6.47
CA TRP A 51 -14.05 -2.38 5.07
C TRP A 51 -13.92 -3.76 4.43
N GLN A 52 -12.94 -4.55 4.87
CA GLN A 52 -12.69 -5.90 4.39
C GLN A 52 -13.39 -6.98 5.24
N ASN A 53 -14.18 -6.59 6.25
CA ASN A 53 -14.82 -7.49 7.21
C ASN A 53 -13.83 -8.46 7.90
N LEU A 54 -12.66 -7.95 8.27
CA LEU A 54 -11.62 -8.69 8.99
C LEU A 54 -11.75 -8.45 10.50
N LYS A 55 -11.42 -9.47 11.30
CA LYS A 55 -11.44 -9.38 12.76
C LYS A 55 -10.36 -8.44 13.32
N TYR A 56 -9.22 -8.34 12.64
CA TYR A 56 -8.06 -7.54 13.05
C TYR A 56 -7.43 -6.85 11.83
N ALA A 57 -6.74 -5.74 12.07
CA ALA A 57 -5.92 -5.06 11.08
C ALA A 57 -4.77 -5.96 10.59
N ILE A 58 -4.61 -6.04 9.27
CA ILE A 58 -3.48 -6.74 8.64
C ILE A 58 -2.32 -5.79 8.28
N THR A 59 -2.46 -4.51 8.62
CA THR A 59 -1.46 -3.47 8.37
C THR A 59 -1.27 -2.63 9.64
N THR A 60 -0.12 -2.79 10.27
CA THR A 60 0.40 -1.97 11.38
C THR A 60 1.91 -1.78 11.18
N LEU A 61 2.55 -0.86 11.90
CA LEU A 61 4.01 -0.72 11.81
C LEU A 61 4.74 -1.99 12.24
N ASP A 62 4.30 -2.65 13.32
CA ASP A 62 4.91 -3.90 13.80
C ASP A 62 4.87 -5.00 12.73
N ILE A 63 3.74 -5.14 12.01
CA ILE A 63 3.64 -6.11 10.92
C ILE A 63 4.66 -5.82 9.81
N ILE A 64 4.87 -4.55 9.45
CA ILE A 64 5.89 -4.20 8.43
C ILE A 64 7.31 -4.40 8.98
N GLU A 65 7.54 -4.10 10.26
CA GLU A 65 8.81 -4.32 10.94
C GLU A 65 9.20 -5.82 10.94
N GLU A 66 8.23 -6.70 11.18
CA GLU A 66 8.39 -8.17 11.23
C GLU A 66 8.44 -8.85 9.85
N ASN A 67 8.04 -8.16 8.77
CA ASN A 67 8.00 -8.72 7.41
C ASN A 67 8.88 -7.90 6.45
N PRO A 68 10.21 -8.15 6.40
CA PRO A 68 11.16 -7.33 5.62
C PRO A 68 10.95 -7.32 4.11
N ASP A 69 10.21 -8.30 3.56
CA ASP A 69 9.83 -8.37 2.15
C ASP A 69 8.58 -7.52 1.82
N GLN A 70 7.91 -6.98 2.84
CA GLN A 70 6.78 -6.08 2.69
C GLN A 70 7.24 -4.62 2.75
N LYS A 71 6.58 -3.78 1.95
CA LYS A 71 6.78 -2.33 1.92
C LYS A 71 5.44 -1.64 2.11
N LEU A 72 5.44 -0.56 2.88
CA LEU A 72 4.27 0.28 3.08
C LEU A 72 4.48 1.63 2.43
N TYR A 73 3.78 1.87 1.32
CA TYR A 73 3.73 3.16 0.67
C TYR A 73 2.62 3.99 1.29
N VAL A 74 2.97 5.18 1.76
CA VAL A 74 2.10 6.05 2.54
C VAL A 74 1.89 7.35 1.79
N ILE A 75 0.64 7.83 1.75
CA ILE A 75 0.29 9.15 1.24
C ILE A 75 -0.20 10.03 2.39
N SER A 76 0.34 11.23 2.51
CA SER A 76 -0.04 12.22 3.52
C SER A 76 -0.35 13.58 2.90
N GLN A 77 -1.19 14.35 3.58
CA GLN A 77 -1.48 15.75 3.28
C GLN A 77 -1.44 16.53 4.60
N ASP A 78 -0.77 17.67 4.62
CA ASP A 78 -0.62 18.55 5.80
C ASP A 78 -0.13 17.78 7.04
N ASN A 79 0.84 16.88 6.83
CA ASN A 79 1.39 15.93 7.81
C ASN A 79 0.40 14.88 8.36
N ASN A 80 -0.82 14.82 7.86
CA ASN A 80 -1.80 13.78 8.18
C ASN A 80 -1.73 12.67 7.13
N ILE A 81 -1.62 11.43 7.57
CA ILE A 81 -1.67 10.27 6.68
C ILE A 81 -3.11 10.04 6.25
N ILE A 82 -3.33 10.05 4.94
CA ILE A 82 -4.66 9.92 4.34
C ILE A 82 -4.88 8.56 3.68
N GLY A 83 -3.84 7.72 3.60
CA GLY A 83 -3.94 6.36 3.07
C GLY A 83 -2.59 5.67 2.91
N TYR A 84 -2.64 4.41 2.49
CA TYR A 84 -1.46 3.60 2.22
C TYR A 84 -1.75 2.51 1.18
N ILE A 85 -0.69 1.97 0.57
CA ILE A 85 -0.66 0.69 -0.13
C ILE A 85 0.42 -0.17 0.51
N LYS A 86 0.03 -1.36 0.97
CA LYS A 86 0.98 -2.39 1.41
C LYS A 86 1.23 -3.35 0.27
N ILE A 87 2.49 -3.56 -0.08
CA ILE A 87 2.91 -4.56 -1.08
C ILE A 87 3.89 -5.54 -0.45
N GLY A 88 4.02 -6.72 -1.05
CA GLY A 88 5.02 -7.71 -0.69
C GLY A 88 4.92 -8.95 -1.57
N ARG A 89 5.85 -9.88 -1.39
CA ARG A 89 5.80 -11.15 -2.11
C ARG A 89 4.89 -12.11 -1.36
N LYS A 90 3.92 -12.69 -2.05
CA LYS A 90 2.98 -13.63 -1.42
C LYS A 90 2.92 -14.91 -2.21
N LYS A 91 3.01 -16.04 -1.50
CA LYS A 91 2.73 -17.34 -2.08
C LYS A 91 1.23 -17.44 -2.38
N LEU A 92 0.90 -17.56 -3.66
CA LEU A 92 -0.46 -17.63 -4.18
C LEU A 92 -0.65 -18.91 -4.98
N TYR A 93 -1.87 -19.44 -4.91
CA TYR A 93 -2.35 -20.54 -5.73
C TYR A 93 -3.29 -19.95 -6.77
N LEU A 94 -2.82 -19.83 -8.01
CA LEU A 94 -3.56 -19.19 -9.10
C LEU A 94 -4.02 -20.27 -10.09
N TYR A 95 -5.30 -20.22 -10.45
CA TYR A 95 -5.86 -21.11 -11.47
C TYR A 95 -5.76 -20.43 -12.83
N ASP A 96 -5.22 -21.13 -13.82
CA ASP A 96 -5.27 -20.65 -15.20
C ASP A 96 -6.64 -20.90 -15.85
N LYS A 97 -6.76 -20.50 -17.12
CA LYS A 97 -7.99 -20.67 -17.92
C LYS A 97 -8.40 -22.14 -18.11
N ASP A 98 -7.48 -23.08 -17.97
CA ASP A 98 -7.69 -24.51 -18.14
C ASP A 98 -7.97 -25.19 -16.77
N GLY A 99 -8.04 -24.39 -15.69
CA GLY A 99 -8.30 -24.85 -14.33
C GLY A 99 -7.08 -25.47 -13.66
N ILE A 100 -5.88 -25.33 -14.23
CA ILE A 100 -4.65 -25.84 -13.63
C ILE A 100 -4.19 -24.87 -12.54
N CYS A 101 -3.90 -25.42 -11.37
CA CYS A 101 -3.38 -24.66 -10.24
C CYS A 101 -1.86 -24.46 -10.38
N HIS A 102 -1.43 -23.21 -10.36
CA HIS A 102 -0.04 -22.78 -10.38
C HIS A 102 0.33 -22.18 -9.03
N GLU A 103 1.41 -22.69 -8.43
CA GLU A 103 2.00 -22.10 -7.24
C GLU A 103 3.02 -21.03 -7.64
N LEU A 104 2.78 -19.79 -7.24
CA LEU A 104 3.62 -18.64 -7.61
C LEU A 104 3.90 -17.77 -6.39
N ILE A 105 5.01 -17.03 -6.43
CA ILE A 105 5.36 -16.03 -5.41
C ILE A 105 5.51 -14.64 -6.07
N PRO A 106 4.42 -14.07 -6.62
CA PRO A 106 4.45 -12.77 -7.28
C PRO A 106 4.57 -11.61 -6.29
N GLN A 107 5.02 -10.46 -6.79
CA GLN A 107 4.75 -9.20 -6.10
C GLN A 107 3.23 -8.99 -6.04
N SER A 108 2.72 -8.66 -4.86
CA SER A 108 1.29 -8.56 -4.61
C SER A 108 0.94 -7.29 -3.86
N VAL A 109 -0.22 -6.72 -4.17
CA VAL A 109 -0.89 -5.78 -3.27
C VAL A 109 -1.53 -6.59 -2.15
N LEU A 110 -1.12 -6.31 -0.92
CA LEU A 110 -1.54 -7.03 0.28
C LEU A 110 -2.62 -6.30 1.07
N ASP A 111 -2.64 -4.97 0.98
CA ASP A 111 -3.67 -4.13 1.59
C ASP A 111 -3.65 -2.76 0.89
N PHE A 112 -4.82 -2.13 0.74
CA PHE A 112 -4.94 -0.81 0.12
C PHE A 112 -6.12 -0.05 0.73
N LEU A 113 -5.82 1.06 1.40
CA LEU A 113 -6.81 1.97 1.93
C LEU A 113 -6.45 3.42 1.61
N ILE A 114 -7.44 4.16 1.11
CA ILE A 114 -7.46 5.62 1.18
C ILE A 114 -8.71 6.01 1.97
N THR A 115 -8.54 6.94 2.91
CA THR A 115 -9.65 7.55 3.65
C THR A 115 -10.72 8.06 2.70
N THR A 116 -11.99 7.92 3.09
CA THR A 116 -13.16 8.23 2.24
C THR A 116 -13.11 9.64 1.65
N THR A 117 -12.70 10.63 2.45
CA THR A 117 -12.55 12.04 2.06
C THR A 117 -11.63 12.23 0.85
N TYR A 118 -10.63 11.36 0.68
CA TYR A 118 -9.58 11.51 -0.33
C TYR A 118 -9.55 10.39 -1.36
N GLN A 119 -10.63 9.61 -1.52
CA GLN A 119 -10.67 8.42 -2.38
C GLN A 119 -10.10 8.63 -3.80
N LYS A 120 -10.32 9.79 -4.41
CA LYS A 120 -9.80 10.11 -5.75
C LYS A 120 -8.26 10.12 -5.82
N ARG A 121 -7.57 10.26 -4.70
CA ARG A 121 -6.10 10.26 -4.61
C ARG A 121 -5.47 8.87 -4.59
N GLY A 122 -6.27 7.81 -4.44
CA GLY A 122 -5.77 6.44 -4.52
C GLY A 122 -5.12 6.12 -5.85
N HIS A 123 -5.56 6.77 -6.93
CA HIS A 123 -4.94 6.63 -8.25
C HIS A 123 -3.49 7.08 -8.26
N HIS A 124 -3.17 8.24 -7.67
CA HIS A 124 -1.80 8.76 -7.62
C HIS A 124 -0.88 7.86 -6.80
N LEU A 125 -1.36 7.38 -5.65
CA LEU A 125 -0.57 6.45 -4.83
C LEU A 125 -0.31 5.14 -5.57
N PHE A 126 -1.32 4.59 -6.23
CA PHE A 126 -1.18 3.34 -6.98
C PHE A 126 -0.23 3.46 -8.16
N GLU A 127 -0.34 4.52 -8.96
CA GLU A 127 0.57 4.80 -10.08
C GLU A 127 2.01 5.00 -9.60
N TYR A 128 2.20 5.77 -8.52
CA TYR A 128 3.52 5.98 -7.92
C TYR A 128 4.15 4.65 -7.48
N VAL A 129 3.38 3.74 -6.87
CA VAL A 129 3.88 2.42 -6.45
C VAL A 129 4.31 1.59 -7.66
N LEU A 130 3.50 1.55 -8.72
CA LEU A 130 3.84 0.82 -9.95
C LEU A 130 5.13 1.35 -10.60
N GLU A 131 5.27 2.68 -10.67
CA GLU A 131 6.47 3.32 -11.21
C GLU A 131 7.71 3.03 -10.35
N LYS A 132 7.61 3.21 -9.03
CA LYS A 132 8.73 2.99 -8.10
C LYS A 132 9.20 1.56 -8.03
N GLU A 133 8.28 0.60 -8.12
CA GLU A 133 8.65 -0.83 -8.13
C GLU A 133 8.96 -1.33 -9.55
N ASN A 134 8.81 -0.50 -10.59
CA ASN A 134 8.95 -0.89 -12.00
C ASN A 134 8.05 -2.09 -12.38
N ILE A 135 6.78 -2.03 -11.99
CA ILE A 135 5.80 -3.11 -12.17
C ILE A 135 4.66 -2.62 -13.05
N LYS A 136 4.28 -3.44 -14.04
CA LYS A 136 3.04 -3.21 -14.81
C LYS A 136 1.84 -3.63 -13.98
N VAL A 137 0.72 -2.91 -14.12
CA VAL A 137 -0.55 -3.24 -13.42
C VAL A 137 -1.03 -4.69 -13.67
N THR A 138 -0.69 -5.26 -14.83
CA THR A 138 -1.00 -6.66 -15.20
C THR A 138 -0.09 -7.69 -14.52
N ASN A 139 1.04 -7.26 -13.97
CA ASN A 139 2.09 -8.12 -13.43
C ASN A 139 2.18 -8.06 -11.89
N ILE A 140 1.23 -7.38 -11.24
CA ILE A 140 1.06 -7.40 -9.79
C ILE A 140 -0.18 -8.23 -9.44
N ALA A 141 -0.05 -9.11 -8.44
CA ALA A 141 -1.17 -9.92 -7.97
C ALA A 141 -1.96 -9.19 -6.89
N TYR A 142 -3.21 -9.60 -6.70
CA TYR A 142 -4.10 -9.07 -5.67
C TYR A 142 -4.63 -10.24 -4.86
N ASP A 143 -4.25 -10.30 -3.58
CA ASP A 143 -4.77 -11.34 -2.70
C ASP A 143 -6.11 -10.90 -2.12
N ARG A 144 -7.17 -11.66 -2.40
CA ARG A 144 -8.55 -11.42 -1.91
C ARG A 144 -8.99 -9.95 -2.06
N PRO A 145 -8.97 -9.39 -3.29
CA PRO A 145 -9.29 -7.98 -3.48
C PRO A 145 -10.73 -7.68 -3.04
N SER A 146 -10.90 -6.63 -2.25
CA SER A 146 -12.23 -6.15 -1.87
C SER A 146 -13.01 -5.68 -3.10
N ASN A 147 -14.34 -5.66 -3.04
CA ASN A 147 -15.18 -5.11 -4.12
C ASN A 147 -14.79 -3.67 -4.49
N ARG A 148 -14.36 -2.87 -3.51
CA ARG A 148 -13.83 -1.52 -3.74
C ARG A 148 -12.55 -1.54 -4.58
N LEU A 149 -11.63 -2.44 -4.25
CA LEU A 149 -10.39 -2.60 -5.00
C LEU A 149 -10.67 -3.09 -6.43
N ILE A 150 -11.57 -4.05 -6.60
CA ILE A 150 -12.01 -4.53 -7.92
C ILE A 150 -12.58 -3.36 -8.75
N CYS A 151 -13.47 -2.55 -8.18
CA CYS A 151 -14.03 -1.37 -8.86
C CYS A 151 -13.00 -0.28 -9.16
N PHE A 152 -11.95 -0.17 -8.34
CA PHE A 152 -10.82 0.72 -8.61
C PHE A 152 -9.98 0.22 -9.78
N LEU A 153 -9.66 -1.08 -9.79
CA LEU A 153 -8.81 -1.72 -10.80
C LEU A 153 -9.50 -1.82 -12.15
N SER A 154 -10.81 -2.07 -12.21
CA SER A 154 -11.55 -2.13 -13.47
C SER A 154 -11.47 -0.82 -14.27
N LYS A 155 -11.31 0.32 -13.59
CA LYS A 155 -11.09 1.63 -14.24
C LYS A 155 -9.65 1.83 -14.72
N LYS A 156 -8.70 1.06 -14.21
CA LYS A 156 -7.25 1.17 -14.50
C LYS A 156 -6.75 0.14 -15.50
N ILE A 157 -7.30 -1.06 -15.49
CA ILE A 157 -6.90 -2.16 -16.37
C ILE A 157 -7.57 -2.04 -17.75
N ASN A 158 -8.76 -1.42 -17.83
CA ASN A 158 -9.53 -1.25 -19.08
C ASN A 158 -9.24 0.05 -19.84
N LYS A 159 -8.13 0.73 -19.53
CA LYS A 159 -7.63 1.90 -20.26
C LYS A 159 -6.32 1.55 -20.93
#